data_AF-A0A227J6G4-F1
#
_entry.id   AF-A0A227J6G4-F1
#
_cell.length_a   1.000
_cell.length_b   1.000
_cell.length_c   1.000
_cell.angle_alpha   90.00
_cell.angle_beta   90.00
_cell.angle_gamma   90.00
#
_symmetry.space_group_name_H-M   'P 1'
#
loop_
_entity.id
_entity.type
_entity.pdbx_description
1 polymer ?
#
loop_
_entity_poly.entity_id
_entity_poly.type
_entity_poly.pdbx_seq_one_letter_code
_entity_poly.pdbx_strand_id
1 'polypeptide(L)'
;DIYPAMVAAIKNFTSTLSASVEFDPKVSNRIFSIACVSILSYELLPQLMKQIHELAPNIALEVHPLFTEDYESDLRLQRYDLIIDLAPRGRTVLKVEPVITERLMVVCNKDHPRIAESISQEQFFE
;
A
#
# COMPACT_ATOMS: atom_id res chain seq x y z
N ASP A 1 18.94 20.90 -31.49
CA ASP A 1 18.04 20.27 -30.51
C ASP A 1 18.77 19.47 -29.44
N ILE A 2 19.42 20.15 -28.48
CA ILE A 2 20.13 19.49 -27.36
C ILE A 2 19.31 19.53 -26.06
N TYR A 3 18.26 20.35 -26.04
CA TYR A 3 17.44 20.62 -24.87
C TYR A 3 16.76 19.37 -24.26
N PRO A 4 16.15 18.46 -25.06
CA PRO A 4 15.52 17.26 -24.49
C PRO A 4 16.52 16.30 -23.86
N ALA A 5 17.70 16.13 -24.48
CA ALA A 5 18.76 15.28 -23.98
C ALA A 5 19.36 15.82 -22.66
N MET A 6 19.48 17.15 -22.53
CA MET A 6 19.98 17.80 -21.32
C MET A 6 18.98 17.70 -20.16
N VAL A 7 17.68 17.86 -20.43
CA VAL A 7 16.63 17.67 -19.41
C VAL A 7 16.61 16.23 -18.91
N ALA A 8 16.73 15.24 -19.80
CA ALA A 8 16.80 13.83 -19.41
C ALA A 8 18.04 13.51 -18.58
N ALA A 9 19.21 14.04 -18.95
CA ALA A 9 20.44 13.85 -18.20
C ALA A 9 20.37 14.47 -16.80
N ILE A 10 19.85 15.69 -16.67
CA ILE A 10 19.65 16.34 -15.37
C ILE A 10 18.68 15.53 -14.52
N LYS A 11 17.56 15.07 -15.08
CA LYS A 11 16.58 14.26 -14.35
C LYS A 11 17.20 12.97 -13.79
N ASN A 12 18.02 12.29 -14.58
CA ASN A 12 18.74 11.08 -14.15
C ASN A 12 19.84 11.38 -13.10
N PHE A 13 20.52 12.51 -13.20
CA PHE A 13 21.47 12.96 -12.18
C PHE A 13 20.76 13.29 -10.86
N THR A 14 19.67 14.06 -10.92
CA THR A 14 18.89 14.43 -9.73
C THR A 14 18.26 13.21 -9.07
N SER A 15 17.77 12.22 -9.84
CA SER A 15 17.24 10.97 -9.26
C SER A 15 18.31 10.15 -8.54
N THR A 16 19.57 10.24 -8.95
CA THR A 16 20.71 9.56 -8.28
C THR A 16 21.15 10.31 -7.01
N LEU A 17 21.12 11.65 -7.01
CA LEU A 17 21.44 12.51 -5.86
C LEU A 17 20.33 12.57 -4.80
N SER A 18 19.10 12.19 -5.16
CA SER A 18 17.94 12.23 -4.26
C SER A 18 18.05 11.28 -3.06
N ALA A 19 19.03 10.38 -3.05
CA ALA A 19 19.38 9.55 -1.90
C ALA A 19 19.81 10.37 -0.66
N SER A 20 20.10 11.67 -0.82
CA SER A 20 20.58 12.56 0.25
C SER A 20 19.68 13.77 0.52
N VAL A 21 18.47 13.82 -0.04
CA VAL A 21 17.54 14.93 0.20
C VAL A 21 16.72 14.62 1.44
N GLU A 22 16.97 15.38 2.50
CA GLU A 22 16.17 15.42 3.72
C GLU A 22 14.69 15.60 3.35
N PHE A 23 13.84 14.75 3.90
CA PHE A 23 12.40 14.78 3.59
C PHE A 23 11.72 15.80 4.50
N ASP A 24 11.34 16.95 3.93
CA ASP A 24 10.42 17.88 4.57
C ASP A 24 9.00 17.69 3.99
N PRO A 25 8.05 17.15 4.78
CA PRO A 25 6.68 16.92 4.34
C PRO A 25 5.99 18.16 3.75
N LYS A 26 6.29 19.36 4.25
CA LYS A 26 5.57 20.59 3.89
C LYS A 26 5.90 21.10 2.50
N VAL A 27 7.11 20.82 1.99
CA VAL A 27 7.61 21.31 0.70
C VAL A 27 7.89 20.19 -0.30
N SER A 28 7.78 18.93 0.13
CA SER A 28 8.00 17.77 -0.73
C SER A 28 6.91 17.64 -1.79
N ASN A 29 7.33 17.46 -3.05
CA ASN A 29 6.47 17.11 -4.19
C ASN A 29 6.68 15.63 -4.61
N ARG A 30 7.16 14.78 -3.69
CA ARG A 30 7.42 13.37 -3.99
C ARG A 30 6.12 12.63 -4.25
N ILE A 31 6.19 11.66 -5.15
CA ILE A 31 5.13 10.69 -5.40
C ILE A 31 5.54 9.41 -4.68
N PHE A 32 4.66 8.88 -3.84
CA PHE A 32 4.86 7.61 -3.16
C PHE A 32 3.99 6.54 -3.82
N SER A 33 4.59 5.44 -4.26
CA SER A 33 3.89 4.32 -4.88
C SER A 33 3.60 3.25 -3.84
N ILE A 34 2.32 2.99 -3.58
CA ILE A 34 1.86 2.00 -2.61
C ILE A 34 1.13 0.88 -3.35
N ALA A 35 1.50 -0.37 -3.08
CA ALA A 35 0.71 -1.51 -3.51
C ALA A 35 -0.11 -2.06 -2.34
N CYS A 36 -1.39 -2.34 -2.59
CA CYS A 36 -2.36 -2.64 -1.54
C CYS A 36 -3.42 -3.64 -2.00
N VAL A 37 -3.90 -4.50 -1.09
CA VAL A 37 -5.10 -5.32 -1.33
C VAL A 37 -6.34 -4.42 -1.39
N SER A 38 -7.21 -4.64 -2.37
CA SER A 38 -8.34 -3.74 -2.68
C SER A 38 -9.31 -3.52 -1.52
N ILE A 39 -9.49 -4.50 -0.64
CA ILE A 39 -10.41 -4.36 0.51
C ILE A 39 -9.87 -3.35 1.52
N LEU A 40 -8.56 -3.39 1.78
CA LEU A 40 -7.91 -2.50 2.73
C LEU A 40 -7.86 -1.05 2.20
N SER A 41 -7.78 -0.87 0.88
CA SER A 41 -7.65 0.45 0.28
C SER A 41 -8.89 1.32 0.48
N TYR A 42 -10.09 0.75 0.46
CA TYR A 42 -11.35 1.51 0.57
C TYR A 42 -11.54 2.15 1.95
N GLU A 43 -11.11 1.50 3.02
CA GLU A 43 -11.27 2.03 4.38
C GLU A 43 -10.06 2.86 4.82
N LEU A 44 -8.84 2.40 4.49
CA LEU A 44 -7.60 3.03 4.95
C LEU A 44 -7.27 4.31 4.18
N LEU A 45 -7.37 4.30 2.85
CA LEU A 45 -6.88 5.43 2.03
C LEU A 45 -7.59 6.75 2.30
N PRO A 46 -8.93 6.82 2.46
CA PRO A 46 -9.58 8.09 2.73
C PRO A 46 -9.09 8.74 4.03
N GLN A 47 -8.89 7.93 5.08
CA GLN A 47 -8.39 8.41 6.37
C GLN A 47 -6.93 8.84 6.28
N LEU A 48 -6.10 8.07 5.57
CA LEU A 48 -4.69 8.39 5.33
C LEU A 48 -4.54 9.68 4.52
N MET A 49 -5.30 9.83 3.44
CA MET A 49 -5.26 11.01 2.58
C MET A 49 -5.65 12.28 3.34
N LYS A 50 -6.62 12.18 4.27
CA LYS A 50 -6.99 13.31 5.13
C LYS A 50 -5.80 13.78 5.98
N GLN A 51 -5.09 12.85 6.61
CA GLN A 51 -3.91 13.17 7.45
C GLN A 51 -2.74 13.69 6.61
N ILE A 52 -2.51 13.09 5.43
CA ILE A 52 -1.48 13.54 4.50
C ILE A 52 -1.75 14.95 4.01
N HIS A 53 -3.00 15.29 3.71
CA HIS A 53 -3.34 16.64 3.27
C HIS A 53 -3.01 17.71 4.33
N GLU A 54 -3.16 17.38 5.61
CA GLU A 54 -2.82 18.29 6.72
C GLU A 54 -1.31 18.41 6.95
N LEU A 55 -0.56 17.31 6.80
CA LEU A 55 0.87 17.25 7.13
C LEU A 55 1.81 17.52 5.94
N ALA A 56 1.40 17.10 4.74
CA ALA A 56 2.20 17.06 3.53
C ALA A 56 1.34 17.37 2.29
N PRO A 57 0.85 18.60 2.13
CA PRO A 57 -0.20 18.93 1.15
C PRO A 57 0.20 18.75 -0.32
N ASN A 58 1.51 18.69 -0.60
CA ASN A 58 2.05 18.68 -1.95
C ASN A 58 2.54 17.31 -2.43
N ILE A 59 2.51 16.28 -1.58
CA ILE A 59 2.88 14.93 -2.00
C ILE A 59 1.73 14.28 -2.78
N ALA A 60 2.06 13.32 -3.62
CA ALA A 60 1.07 12.47 -4.29
C ALA A 60 1.23 11.01 -3.88
N LEU A 61 0.14 10.27 -3.96
CA LEU A 61 0.09 8.83 -3.72
C LEU A 61 -0.41 8.13 -4.96
N GLU A 62 0.39 7.20 -5.46
CA GLU A 62 -0.04 6.25 -6.50
C GLU A 62 -0.37 4.94 -5.83
N VAL A 63 -1.61 4.48 -5.97
CA VAL A 63 -2.06 3.22 -5.39
C VAL A 63 -2.23 2.19 -6.49
N HIS A 64 -1.50 1.08 -6.34
CA HIS A 64 -1.50 -0.02 -7.28
C HIS A 64 -2.19 -1.25 -6.65
N PRO A 65 -3.03 -1.96 -7.40
CA PRO A 65 -3.46 -3.29 -6.99
C PRO A 65 -2.25 -4.24 -6.92
N LEU A 66 -2.22 -5.09 -5.89
CA LEU A 66 -1.23 -6.16 -5.79
C LEU A 66 -1.60 -7.31 -6.74
N PHE A 67 -0.66 -7.68 -7.62
CA PHE A 67 -0.81 -8.80 -8.56
C PHE A 67 0.20 -9.93 -8.34
N THR A 68 1.31 -9.63 -7.67
CA THR A 68 2.46 -10.51 -7.45
C THR A 68 2.71 -10.66 -5.95
N GLU A 69 3.14 -11.85 -5.53
CA GLU A 69 3.57 -12.13 -4.15
C GLU A 69 5.09 -11.96 -3.96
N ASP A 70 5.83 -11.58 -5.01
CA ASP A 70 7.29 -11.34 -4.92
C ASP A 70 7.59 -9.91 -4.41
N TYR A 71 7.16 -9.66 -3.17
CA TYR A 71 7.30 -8.37 -2.50
C TYR A 71 8.75 -7.91 -2.40
N GLU A 72 9.68 -8.86 -2.23
CA GLU A 72 11.11 -8.55 -2.12
C GLU A 72 11.68 -7.96 -3.40
N SER A 73 11.34 -8.57 -4.54
CA SER A 73 11.76 -8.06 -5.84
C SER A 73 11.10 -6.72 -6.15
N ASP A 74 9.79 -6.59 -5.90
CA ASP A 74 9.05 -5.37 -6.21
C ASP A 74 9.53 -4.17 -5.38
N LEU A 75 9.80 -4.35 -4.09
CA LEU A 75 10.38 -3.30 -3.23
C LEU A 75 11.85 -3.02 -3.59
N ARG A 76 12.65 -4.05 -3.86
CA ARG A 76 14.08 -3.88 -4.22
C ARG A 76 14.26 -3.12 -5.52
N LEU A 77 13.39 -3.36 -6.50
CA LEU A 77 13.38 -2.68 -7.79
C LEU A 77 12.68 -1.32 -7.73
N GLN A 78 12.25 -0.86 -6.55
CA GLN A 78 11.52 0.39 -6.34
C GLN A 78 10.28 0.52 -7.24
N ARG A 79 9.61 -0.61 -7.53
CA ARG A 79 8.30 -0.57 -8.19
C ARG A 79 7.25 0.00 -7.25
N TYR A 80 7.40 -0.29 -5.97
CA TYR A 80 6.60 0.26 -4.88
C TYR A 80 7.54 0.72 -3.76
N ASP A 81 7.15 1.78 -3.07
CA ASP A 81 7.80 2.25 -1.84
C ASP A 81 7.28 1.51 -0.61
N LEU A 82 6.00 1.10 -0.64
CA LEU A 82 5.34 0.38 0.44
C LEU A 82 4.36 -0.66 -0.12
N ILE A 83 4.30 -1.80 0.56
CA ILE A 83 3.31 -2.85 0.31
C ILE A 83 2.44 -3.00 1.57
N ILE A 84 1.12 -2.95 1.39
CA ILE A 84 0.12 -3.15 2.45
C ILE A 84 -0.67 -4.41 2.09
N ASP A 85 -0.36 -5.49 2.80
CA ASP A 85 -1.00 -6.80 2.62
C ASP A 85 -1.11 -7.51 3.97
N LEU A 86 -1.74 -8.69 3.97
CA LEU A 86 -1.69 -9.66 5.04
C LEU A 86 -0.25 -9.98 5.41
N ALA A 87 -0.03 -10.20 6.71
CA ALA A 87 1.28 -10.56 7.22
C ALA A 87 1.83 -11.80 6.47
N PRO A 88 3.08 -11.76 5.97
CA PRO A 88 3.63 -12.83 5.16
C PRO A 88 3.70 -14.13 5.96
N ARG A 89 3.33 -15.23 5.31
CA ARG A 89 3.40 -16.57 5.92
C ARG A 89 4.82 -17.10 5.83
N GLY A 90 5.65 -16.81 6.83
CA GLY A 90 7.00 -17.38 6.94
C GLY A 90 8.06 -16.36 7.32
N ARG A 91 9.33 -16.73 7.14
CA ARG A 91 10.47 -15.82 7.36
C ARG A 91 10.65 -14.96 6.11
N THR A 92 10.74 -13.66 6.29
CA THR A 92 11.10 -12.70 5.25
C THR A 92 12.28 -11.85 5.72
N VAL A 93 13.07 -11.32 4.79
CA VAL A 93 14.10 -10.30 5.08
C VAL A 93 13.52 -8.89 5.09
N LEU A 94 12.25 -8.73 4.71
CA LEU A 94 11.56 -7.45 4.69
C LEU A 94 11.25 -6.97 6.11
N LYS A 95 11.25 -5.65 6.28
CA LYS A 95 10.69 -5.03 7.47
C LYS A 95 9.17 -5.00 7.34
N VAL A 96 8.49 -5.57 8.32
CA VAL A 96 7.02 -5.67 8.35
C VAL A 96 6.53 -5.08 9.66
N GLU A 97 5.51 -4.23 9.60
CA GLU A 97 4.89 -3.61 10.76
C GLU A 97 3.36 -3.76 10.65
N PRO A 98 2.66 -4.16 11.72
CA PRO A 98 1.21 -4.25 11.71
C PRO A 98 0.60 -2.85 11.67
N VAL A 99 -0.22 -2.57 10.66
CA VAL A 99 -0.96 -1.29 10.53
C VAL A 99 -2.39 -1.42 11.05
N ILE A 100 -3.06 -2.54 10.73
CA ILE A 100 -4.44 -2.85 11.13
C ILE A 100 -4.51 -4.32 11.56
N THR A 101 -5.42 -4.64 12.47
CA THR A 101 -5.81 -6.01 12.79
C THR A 101 -7.33 -6.15 12.66
N GLU A 102 -7.76 -7.11 11.84
CA GLU A 102 -9.18 -7.41 11.62
C GLU A 102 -9.51 -8.84 12.02
N ARG A 103 -10.79 -9.07 12.31
CA ARG A 103 -11.32 -10.41 12.58
C ARG A 103 -12.03 -10.92 11.34
N LEU A 104 -11.69 -12.13 10.91
CA LEU A 104 -12.43 -12.82 9.86
C LEU A 104 -13.81 -13.21 10.39
N MET A 105 -14.85 -12.79 9.68
CA MET A 105 -16.25 -13.04 10.04
C MET A 105 -16.97 -13.74 8.89
N VAL A 106 -17.96 -14.57 9.22
CA VAL A 106 -18.85 -15.19 8.22
C VAL A 106 -20.01 -14.24 7.94
N VAL A 107 -20.30 -14.00 6.66
CA VAL A 107 -21.45 -13.21 6.21
C VAL A 107 -22.46 -14.16 5.58
N CYS A 108 -23.71 -14.11 6.04
CA CYS A 108 -24.82 -14.89 5.47
C CYS A 108 -26.04 -14.00 5.22
N ASN A 109 -27.01 -14.51 4.47
CA ASN A 109 -28.29 -13.82 4.27
C ASN A 109 -28.99 -13.62 5.62
N LYS A 110 -29.68 -12.49 5.81
CA LYS A 110 -30.44 -12.21 7.03
C LYS A 110 -31.50 -13.29 7.33
N ASP A 111 -32.10 -13.85 6.29
CA ASP A 111 -33.12 -14.89 6.37
C ASP A 111 -32.54 -16.28 6.04
N HIS A 112 -31.27 -16.53 6.40
CA HIS A 112 -30.59 -17.78 6.05
C HIS A 112 -31.29 -18.98 6.70
N PRO A 113 -31.75 -19.98 5.92
CA PRO A 113 -32.65 -21.02 6.43
C PRO A 113 -32.02 -21.94 7.49
N ARG A 114 -30.68 -22.00 7.54
CA ARG A 114 -29.91 -22.82 8.50
C ARG A 114 -29.16 -22.00 9.56
N ILE A 115 -28.85 -20.73 9.28
CA ILE A 115 -27.91 -19.94 10.08
C ILE A 115 -28.69 -18.77 10.67
N ALA A 116 -28.75 -18.71 11.99
CA ALA A 116 -29.39 -17.62 12.71
C ALA A 116 -28.31 -16.62 13.19
N GLU A 117 -28.22 -16.36 14.51
CA GLU A 117 -27.30 -15.36 15.07
C GLU A 117 -25.82 -15.80 15.07
N SER A 118 -25.55 -17.11 15.05
CA SER A 118 -24.21 -17.68 15.06
C SER A 118 -24.13 -18.96 14.25
N ILE A 119 -22.93 -19.31 13.81
CA ILE A 119 -22.64 -20.53 13.04
C ILE A 119 -21.59 -21.38 13.77
N SER A 120 -21.79 -22.70 13.83
CA SER A 120 -20.75 -23.63 14.29
C SER A 120 -19.79 -24.01 13.15
N GLN A 121 -18.64 -24.61 13.46
CA GLN A 121 -17.72 -25.07 12.42
C GLN A 121 -18.34 -26.18 11.57
N GLU A 122 -19.07 -27.11 12.18
CA GLU A 122 -19.78 -28.18 11.48
C GLU A 122 -20.79 -27.61 10.48
N GLN A 123 -21.59 -26.64 10.91
CA GLN A 123 -22.54 -25.94 10.04
C GLN A 123 -21.87 -25.10 8.94
N PHE A 124 -20.62 -24.68 9.13
CA PHE A 124 -19.85 -23.98 8.10
C PHE A 124 -19.31 -24.94 7.04
N PHE A 125 -18.92 -26.17 7.43
CA PHE A 125 -18.33 -27.17 6.52
C PHE A 125 -19.33 -28.14 5.90
N GLU A 126 -20.55 -28.24 6.44
CA GLU A 126 -21.70 -28.88 5.80
C GLU A 126 -22.24 -28.06 4.62
#